data_AF-A0A9E5EMW4-F1
#
_entry.id   AF-A0A9E5EMW4-F1
#
_cell.length_a   1.000
_cell.length_b   1.000
_cell.length_c   1.000
_cell.angle_alpha   90.00
_cell.angle_beta   90.00
_cell.angle_gamma   90.00
#
_symmetry.space_group_name_H-M   'P 1'
#
loop_
_entity.id
_entity.type
_entity.pdbx_description
1 polymer ?
#
loop_
_entity_poly.entity_id
_entity_poly.type
_entity_poly.pdbx_seq_one_letter_code
_entity_poly.pdbx_strand_id
1 'polypeptide(L)'
;RTLMMTEEEKRLTAYHEGGHALVQLSMPGAMPIHKATIIPRGGALGMVQGLPERDQISQSYEQLIAMLAIAMGGRVAETLVFGHDNVTSGAASDIQQCTRVARAMITQLGFSKELGTVAYAEPQQEQFLGYSTGRSQSLSEATQQRIDSEVRRLVQEAYDTAKRILTEKRPQLDALAQGLLEFETLSGEEMKGILEGKKPSRENLLSPPSQTPPSASVPSSGGKPDLGVSGLEPHPV
;
A
#
# COMPACT_ATOMS: atom_id res chain seq x y z
N ARG A 1 12.11 21.58 -11.44
CA ARG A 1 11.36 22.64 -10.74
C ARG A 1 10.62 21.97 -9.58
N THR A 2 10.86 22.37 -8.34
CA THR A 2 10.06 21.91 -7.20
C THR A 2 8.67 22.49 -7.37
N LEU A 3 7.64 21.63 -7.50
CA LEU A 3 6.24 22.06 -7.49
C LEU A 3 5.98 22.71 -6.13
N MET A 4 5.65 24.00 -6.14
CA MET A 4 5.35 24.75 -4.92
C MET A 4 3.83 24.77 -4.79
N MET A 5 3.30 23.88 -3.97
CA MET A 5 1.86 23.76 -3.74
C MET A 5 1.36 24.92 -2.89
N THR A 6 0.17 25.41 -3.20
CA THR A 6 -0.58 26.34 -2.34
C THR A 6 -0.96 25.66 -1.03
N GLU A 7 -1.27 26.46 0.00
CA GLU A 7 -1.68 25.92 1.30
C GLU A 7 -3.00 25.14 1.23
N GLU A 8 -3.90 25.52 0.31
CA GLU A 8 -5.14 24.78 0.05
C GLU A 8 -4.88 23.42 -0.60
N GLU A 9 -3.98 23.36 -1.59
CA GLU A 9 -3.57 22.10 -2.22
C GLU A 9 -2.86 21.19 -1.21
N LYS A 10 -1.97 21.73 -0.38
CA LYS A 10 -1.33 20.95 0.69
C LYS A 10 -2.34 20.41 1.68
N ARG A 11 -3.32 21.23 2.09
CA ARG A 11 -4.40 20.80 2.97
C ARG A 11 -5.19 19.66 2.34
N LEU A 12 -5.55 19.79 1.06
CA LEU A 12 -6.28 18.76 0.35
C LEU A 12 -5.50 17.46 0.30
N THR A 13 -4.22 17.52 -0.08
CA THR A 13 -3.33 16.35 -0.09
C THR A 13 -3.16 15.75 1.30
N ALA A 14 -3.05 16.54 2.36
CA ALA A 14 -2.96 16.00 3.72
C ALA A 14 -4.19 15.20 4.15
N TYR A 15 -5.40 15.66 3.80
CA TYR A 15 -6.61 14.88 4.05
C TYR A 15 -6.73 13.65 3.14
N HIS A 16 -6.27 13.76 1.90
CA HIS A 16 -6.24 12.64 0.96
C HIS A 16 -5.31 11.51 1.47
N GLU A 17 -4.06 11.82 1.78
CA GLU A 17 -3.10 10.86 2.33
C GLU A 17 -3.51 10.38 3.72
N GLY A 18 -4.04 11.26 4.56
CA GLY A 18 -4.61 10.90 5.86
C GLY A 18 -5.77 9.90 5.73
N GLY A 19 -6.58 10.02 4.68
CA GLY A 19 -7.63 9.08 4.33
C GLY A 19 -7.11 7.68 4.03
N HIS A 20 -6.12 7.58 3.14
CA HIS A 20 -5.44 6.31 2.86
C HIS A 20 -4.83 5.70 4.12
N ALA A 21 -4.10 6.50 4.90
CA ALA A 21 -3.40 6.05 6.10
C ALA A 21 -4.37 5.52 7.17
N LEU A 22 -5.46 6.24 7.44
CA LEU A 22 -6.44 5.84 8.45
C LEU A 22 -7.19 4.57 8.06
N VAL A 23 -7.56 4.43 6.79
CA VAL A 23 -8.19 3.20 6.30
C VAL A 23 -7.21 2.04 6.40
N GLN A 24 -5.95 2.22 6.01
CA GLN A 24 -4.92 1.18 6.11
C GLN A 24 -4.67 0.74 7.56
N LEU A 25 -4.64 1.68 8.50
CA LEU A 25 -4.52 1.39 9.93
C LEU A 25 -5.77 0.69 10.53
N SER A 26 -6.90 0.76 9.86
CA SER A 26 -8.19 0.25 10.36
C SER A 26 -8.63 -1.07 9.73
N MET A 27 -8.13 -1.39 8.55
CA MET A 27 -8.56 -2.57 7.80
C MET A 27 -7.81 -3.83 8.26
N PRO A 28 -8.52 -4.92 8.58
CA PRO A 28 -7.88 -6.21 8.78
C PRO A 28 -7.28 -6.69 7.44
N GLY A 29 -6.14 -7.38 7.50
CA GLY A 29 -5.40 -7.82 6.31
C GLY A 29 -4.66 -6.71 5.55
N ALA A 30 -4.77 -5.45 5.96
CA ALA A 30 -3.95 -4.39 5.39
C ALA A 30 -2.46 -4.63 5.68
N MET A 31 -1.59 -4.28 4.74
CA MET A 31 -0.15 -4.30 5.01
C MET A 31 0.19 -3.29 6.12
N PRO A 32 1.16 -3.59 7.00
CA PRO A 32 1.63 -2.65 8.00
C PRO A 32 2.04 -1.32 7.35
N ILE A 33 1.46 -0.23 7.84
CA ILE A 33 1.81 1.10 7.35
C ILE A 33 3.23 1.46 7.79
N HIS A 34 4.04 1.92 6.84
CA HIS A 34 5.41 2.31 7.09
C HIS A 34 5.55 3.83 7.13
N LYS A 35 4.91 4.54 6.20
CA LYS A 35 5.07 5.98 6.02
C LYS A 35 3.91 6.61 5.27
N ALA A 36 3.56 7.84 5.61
CA ALA A 36 2.71 8.74 4.81
C ALA A 36 3.44 10.07 4.60
N THR A 37 3.29 10.69 3.42
CA THR A 37 3.93 11.99 3.11
C THR A 37 3.10 12.81 2.14
N ILE A 38 3.14 14.13 2.30
CA ILE A 38 2.53 15.12 1.38
C ILE A 38 3.58 15.84 0.51
N ILE A 39 4.79 15.28 0.43
CA ILE A 39 5.88 15.83 -0.37
C ILE A 39 5.79 15.27 -1.80
N PRO A 40 5.64 16.12 -2.84
CA PRO A 40 5.48 15.65 -4.21
C PRO A 40 6.65 14.82 -4.72
N ARG A 41 6.37 13.67 -5.35
CA ARG A 41 7.36 12.81 -6.01
C ARG A 41 6.77 12.12 -7.23
N GLY A 42 7.51 12.10 -8.34
CA GLY A 42 7.19 11.24 -9.50
C GLY A 42 5.79 11.45 -10.11
N GLY A 43 5.24 12.66 -10.04
CA GLY A 43 3.89 12.96 -10.53
C GLY A 43 2.77 12.81 -9.50
N ALA A 44 3.04 12.23 -8.33
CA ALA A 44 2.13 12.21 -7.18
C ALA A 44 2.41 13.40 -6.24
N LEU A 45 1.35 13.93 -5.62
CA LEU A 45 1.43 15.04 -4.66
C LEU A 45 1.69 14.55 -3.22
N GLY A 46 1.38 13.30 -2.94
CA GLY A 46 1.67 12.61 -1.68
C GLY A 46 1.74 11.09 -1.92
N MET A 47 1.97 10.34 -0.85
CA MET A 47 1.83 8.87 -0.88
C MET A 47 1.70 8.28 0.53
N VAL A 48 0.98 7.17 0.63
CA VAL A 48 1.02 6.23 1.75
C VAL A 48 1.69 4.93 1.30
N GLN A 49 2.63 4.45 2.12
CA GLN A 49 3.39 3.23 1.86
C GLN A 49 3.17 2.22 2.98
N GLY A 50 2.68 1.03 2.60
CA GLY A 50 2.79 -0.18 3.41
C GLY A 50 4.06 -0.97 3.09
N LEU A 51 4.59 -1.69 4.08
CA LEU A 51 5.67 -2.66 3.88
C LEU A 51 5.25 -4.02 4.45
N PRO A 52 5.40 -5.10 3.69
CA PRO A 52 5.13 -6.43 4.22
C PRO A 52 6.22 -6.85 5.22
N GLU A 53 5.85 -7.61 6.24
CA GLU A 53 6.80 -8.12 7.26
C GLU A 53 7.72 -9.22 6.73
N ARG A 54 7.29 -9.87 5.64
CA ARG A 54 7.97 -10.97 4.97
C ARG A 54 7.64 -10.94 3.49
N ASP A 55 8.46 -11.58 2.68
CA ASP A 55 8.18 -11.75 1.26
C ASP A 55 6.82 -12.46 1.07
N GLN A 56 5.96 -11.86 0.25
CA GLN A 56 4.63 -12.40 -0.05
C GLN A 56 4.61 -12.93 -1.49
N ILE A 57 4.31 -14.22 -1.62
CA ILE A 57 4.17 -14.88 -2.93
C ILE A 57 2.71 -14.79 -3.44
N SER A 58 1.75 -14.65 -2.54
CA SER A 58 0.32 -14.57 -2.87
C SER A 58 -0.43 -13.66 -1.90
N GLN A 59 -1.62 -13.19 -2.31
CA GLN A 59 -2.49 -12.32 -1.51
C GLN A 59 -3.81 -13.03 -1.20
N SER A 60 -4.27 -12.92 0.04
CA SER A 60 -5.58 -13.45 0.47
C SER A 60 -6.72 -12.54 0.00
N TYR A 61 -7.95 -13.07 0.01
CA TYR A 61 -9.16 -12.28 -0.25
C TYR A 61 -9.26 -11.07 0.69
N GLU A 62 -8.98 -11.24 1.98
CA GLU A 62 -9.03 -10.16 2.97
C GLU A 62 -8.02 -9.05 2.66
N GLN A 63 -6.80 -9.42 2.26
CA GLN A 63 -5.78 -8.44 1.85
C GLN A 63 -6.22 -7.64 0.61
N LEU A 64 -6.84 -8.31 -0.37
CA LEU A 64 -7.35 -7.65 -1.57
C LEU A 64 -8.51 -6.71 -1.25
N ILE A 65 -9.44 -7.10 -0.38
CA ILE A 65 -10.51 -6.22 0.11
C ILE A 65 -9.93 -5.01 0.85
N ALA A 66 -8.91 -5.19 1.67
CA ALA A 66 -8.19 -4.09 2.31
C ALA A 66 -7.57 -3.15 1.27
N MET A 67 -6.93 -3.67 0.22
CA MET A 67 -6.38 -2.85 -0.87
C MET A 67 -7.47 -2.02 -1.58
N LEU A 68 -8.64 -2.59 -1.87
CA LEU A 68 -9.74 -1.86 -2.48
C LEU A 68 -10.22 -0.70 -1.59
N ALA A 69 -10.42 -0.97 -0.29
CA ALA A 69 -10.88 0.03 0.67
C ALA A 69 -9.84 1.16 0.85
N ILE A 70 -8.55 0.80 0.98
CA ILE A 70 -7.46 1.77 1.09
C ILE A 70 -7.44 2.68 -0.14
N ALA A 71 -7.54 2.13 -1.35
CA ALA A 71 -7.54 2.92 -2.58
C ALA A 71 -8.71 3.93 -2.65
N MET A 72 -9.84 3.65 -2.02
CA MET A 72 -10.95 4.60 -1.94
C MET A 72 -10.78 5.66 -0.84
N GLY A 73 -9.84 5.47 0.08
CA GLY A 73 -9.61 6.32 1.25
C GLY A 73 -9.42 7.80 0.92
N GLY A 74 -8.55 8.13 -0.03
CA GLY A 74 -8.27 9.51 -0.42
C GLY A 74 -9.49 10.25 -0.96
N ARG A 75 -10.17 9.67 -1.97
CA ARG A 75 -11.41 10.23 -2.54
C ARG A 75 -12.49 10.45 -1.49
N VAL A 76 -12.70 9.45 -0.63
CA VAL A 76 -13.74 9.52 0.41
C VAL A 76 -13.40 10.60 1.44
N ALA A 77 -12.14 10.70 1.86
CA ALA A 77 -11.69 11.73 2.79
C ALA A 77 -11.92 13.14 2.21
N GLU A 78 -11.55 13.37 0.94
CA GLU A 78 -11.82 14.63 0.25
C GLU A 78 -13.31 14.98 0.28
N THR A 79 -14.16 14.01 -0.08
CA THR A 79 -15.62 14.21 -0.15
C THR A 79 -16.21 14.55 1.22
N LEU A 80 -15.75 13.89 2.29
CA LEU A 80 -16.24 14.11 3.65
C LEU A 80 -15.79 15.44 4.27
N VAL A 81 -14.66 15.98 3.83
CA VAL A 81 -14.03 17.17 4.42
C VAL A 81 -14.35 18.42 3.61
N PHE A 82 -14.28 18.34 2.28
CA PHE A 82 -14.43 19.48 1.38
C PHE A 82 -15.77 19.48 0.64
N GLY A 83 -16.53 18.38 0.68
CA GLY A 83 -17.78 18.24 -0.05
C GLY A 83 -17.59 17.77 -1.50
N HIS A 84 -18.69 17.38 -2.14
CA HIS A 84 -18.67 16.78 -3.47
C HIS A 84 -18.10 17.71 -4.55
N ASP A 85 -18.42 19.00 -4.48
CA ASP A 85 -18.04 19.96 -5.52
C ASP A 85 -16.54 20.32 -5.49
N ASN A 86 -15.84 19.96 -4.41
CA ASN A 86 -14.43 20.29 -4.17
C ASN A 86 -13.50 19.07 -4.25
N VAL A 87 -14.00 17.93 -4.73
CA VAL A 87 -13.16 16.73 -4.95
C VAL A 87 -12.27 16.92 -6.17
N THR A 88 -11.04 16.40 -6.14
CA THR A 88 -10.04 16.69 -7.20
C THR A 88 -9.89 15.56 -8.21
N SER A 89 -9.21 15.80 -9.32
CA SER A 89 -8.75 14.72 -10.23
C SER A 89 -7.59 13.89 -9.64
N GLY A 90 -7.04 14.26 -8.48
CA GLY A 90 -5.89 13.59 -7.85
C GLY A 90 -6.13 12.10 -7.53
N ALA A 91 -7.37 11.73 -7.19
CA ALA A 91 -7.73 10.34 -6.87
C ALA A 91 -7.85 9.40 -8.09
N ALA A 92 -7.55 9.88 -9.31
CA ALA A 92 -7.72 9.08 -10.52
C ALA A 92 -6.88 7.79 -10.50
N SER A 93 -5.63 7.87 -10.03
CA SER A 93 -4.74 6.71 -9.92
C SER A 93 -5.31 5.66 -8.97
N ASP A 94 -5.85 6.08 -7.83
CA ASP A 94 -6.38 5.15 -6.82
C ASP A 94 -7.66 4.47 -7.31
N ILE A 95 -8.54 5.21 -7.99
CA ILE A 95 -9.74 4.65 -8.62
C ILE A 95 -9.36 3.62 -9.69
N GLN A 96 -8.34 3.92 -10.50
CA GLN A 96 -7.83 2.98 -11.51
C GLN A 96 -7.22 1.73 -10.86
N GLN A 97 -6.45 1.89 -9.79
CA GLN A 97 -5.86 0.77 -9.05
C GLN A 97 -6.95 -0.10 -8.42
N CYS A 98 -7.92 0.50 -7.73
CA CYS A 98 -9.06 -0.19 -7.14
C CYS A 98 -9.83 -0.99 -8.20
N THR A 99 -10.16 -0.36 -9.32
CA THR A 99 -10.88 -1.01 -10.43
C THR A 99 -10.08 -2.17 -11.02
N ARG A 100 -8.76 -2.02 -11.18
CA ARG A 100 -7.87 -3.07 -11.70
C ARG A 100 -7.82 -4.28 -10.78
N VAL A 101 -7.65 -4.06 -9.48
CA VAL A 101 -7.64 -5.12 -8.47
C VAL A 101 -9.00 -5.81 -8.40
N ALA A 102 -10.10 -5.04 -8.35
CA ALA A 102 -11.46 -5.59 -8.35
C ALA A 102 -11.72 -6.44 -9.60
N ARG A 103 -11.32 -5.96 -10.80
CA ARG A 103 -11.44 -6.75 -12.02
C ARG A 103 -10.61 -8.03 -11.96
N ALA A 104 -9.36 -7.98 -11.51
CA ALA A 104 -8.54 -9.18 -11.34
C ALA A 104 -9.14 -10.19 -10.36
N MET A 105 -9.72 -9.71 -9.25
CA MET A 105 -10.45 -10.56 -8.29
C MET A 105 -11.58 -11.35 -8.95
N ILE A 106 -12.32 -10.71 -9.86
CA ILE A 106 -13.43 -11.34 -10.58
C ILE A 106 -12.96 -12.23 -11.73
N THR A 107 -12.04 -11.74 -12.57
CA THR A 107 -11.73 -12.40 -13.86
C THR A 107 -10.55 -13.35 -13.81
N GLN A 108 -9.65 -13.23 -12.84
CA GLN A 108 -8.41 -14.02 -12.77
C GLN A 108 -8.35 -14.88 -11.49
N LEU A 109 -8.80 -14.32 -10.36
CA LEU A 109 -8.67 -14.98 -9.05
C LEU A 109 -9.92 -15.76 -8.62
N GLY A 110 -11.03 -15.62 -9.35
CA GLY A 110 -12.23 -16.43 -9.12
C GLY A 110 -12.98 -16.10 -7.82
N PHE A 111 -12.89 -14.85 -7.33
CA PHE A 111 -13.53 -14.42 -6.08
C PHE A 111 -14.99 -13.99 -6.21
N SER A 112 -15.59 -14.13 -7.39
CA SER A 112 -17.04 -13.92 -7.56
C SER A 112 -17.81 -15.18 -7.18
N LYS A 113 -18.80 -15.04 -6.31
CA LYS A 113 -19.74 -16.14 -6.03
C LYS A 113 -20.67 -16.42 -7.22
N GLU A 114 -20.96 -15.40 -7.99
CA GLU A 114 -21.88 -15.48 -9.13
C GLU A 114 -21.21 -16.12 -10.35
N LEU A 115 -19.96 -15.76 -10.63
CA LEU A 115 -19.20 -16.30 -11.77
C LEU A 115 -18.39 -17.56 -11.40
N GLY A 116 -18.12 -17.77 -10.11
CA GLY A 116 -17.38 -18.91 -9.60
C GLY A 116 -15.86 -18.79 -9.81
N THR A 117 -15.16 -19.88 -9.52
CA THR A 117 -13.69 -19.95 -9.57
C THR A 117 -13.21 -20.29 -10.99
N VAL A 118 -13.53 -19.43 -11.95
CA VAL A 118 -13.17 -19.59 -13.36
C VAL A 118 -12.31 -18.42 -13.82
N ALA A 119 -11.24 -18.70 -14.56
CA ALA A 119 -10.44 -17.66 -15.20
C ALA A 119 -11.15 -17.20 -16.49
N TYR A 120 -11.58 -15.94 -16.51
CA TYR A 120 -12.21 -15.27 -17.65
C TYR A 120 -11.25 -14.39 -18.44
N ALA A 121 -10.07 -14.11 -17.88
CA ALA A 121 -9.02 -13.34 -18.51
C ALA A 121 -7.66 -14.02 -18.28
N GLU A 122 -6.86 -14.08 -19.33
CA GLU A 122 -5.45 -14.45 -19.19
C GLU A 122 -4.70 -13.33 -18.46
N PRO A 123 -3.68 -13.65 -17.64
CA PRO A 123 -2.77 -12.65 -17.11
C PRO A 123 -2.19 -11.84 -18.28
N GLN A 124 -2.21 -10.52 -18.18
CA GLN A 124 -1.58 -9.66 -19.18
C GLN A 124 -0.07 -9.86 -19.06
N GLN A 125 0.49 -10.82 -19.79
CA GLN A 125 1.93 -11.06 -19.87
C GLN A 125 2.60 -9.79 -20.39
N GLU A 126 3.70 -9.39 -19.74
CA GLU A 126 4.52 -8.27 -20.22
C GLU A 126 4.87 -8.48 -21.69
N GLN A 127 4.57 -7.46 -22.48
CA GLN A 127 4.67 -7.44 -23.92
C GLN A 127 6.15 -7.43 -24.34
N PHE A 128 6.83 -8.57 -24.19
CA PHE A 128 8.22 -8.73 -24.60
C PHE A 128 8.28 -9.24 -26.04
N LEU A 129 8.91 -8.44 -26.91
CA LEU A 129 9.28 -8.74 -28.30
C LEU A 129 8.12 -9.07 -29.28
N GLY A 130 7.32 -8.05 -29.60
CA GLY A 130 6.82 -7.85 -30.98
C GLY A 130 5.80 -8.84 -31.55
N TYR A 131 5.42 -9.88 -30.82
CA TYR A 131 4.38 -10.82 -31.22
C TYR A 131 3.36 -10.98 -30.10
N SER A 132 2.26 -10.24 -30.19
CA SER A 132 1.03 -10.66 -29.53
C SER A 132 -0.12 -10.53 -30.51
N THR A 133 -0.42 -11.64 -31.19
CA THR A 133 -1.81 -11.91 -31.57
C THR A 133 -2.52 -12.26 -30.28
N GLY A 134 -2.95 -11.23 -29.54
CA GLY A 134 -3.79 -11.42 -28.37
C GLY A 134 -5.08 -12.10 -28.82
N ARG A 135 -5.21 -13.40 -28.56
CA ARG A 135 -6.51 -14.07 -28.52
C ARG A 135 -7.24 -13.45 -27.32
N SER A 136 -7.90 -12.32 -27.55
CA SER A 136 -9.08 -11.96 -26.78
C SER A 136 -10.01 -13.17 -26.89
N GLN A 137 -10.08 -13.99 -25.82
CA GLN A 137 -11.19 -14.90 -25.69
C GLN A 137 -12.43 -14.02 -25.67
N SER A 138 -13.22 -14.08 -26.75
CA SER A 138 -14.43 -13.29 -26.87
C SER A 138 -15.44 -13.81 -25.84
N LEU A 139 -15.43 -13.22 -24.65
CA LEU A 139 -16.47 -13.45 -23.65
C LEU A 139 -17.82 -13.02 -24.23
N SER A 140 -18.87 -13.79 -23.96
CA SER A 140 -20.22 -13.36 -24.34
C SER A 140 -20.59 -12.04 -23.65
N GLU A 141 -21.43 -11.23 -24.30
CA GLU A 141 -21.89 -9.96 -23.75
C GLU A 141 -22.53 -10.14 -22.36
N ALA A 142 -23.35 -11.19 -22.19
CA ALA A 142 -23.95 -11.53 -20.91
C ALA A 142 -22.91 -11.77 -19.80
N THR A 143 -21.79 -12.44 -20.12
CA THR A 143 -20.71 -12.64 -19.14
C THR A 143 -19.96 -11.34 -18.84
N GLN A 144 -19.72 -10.50 -19.85
CA GLN A 144 -19.10 -9.19 -19.65
C GLN A 144 -19.94 -8.29 -18.74
N GLN A 145 -21.25 -8.23 -18.96
CA GLN A 145 -22.18 -7.47 -18.12
C GLN A 145 -22.17 -7.94 -16.66
N ARG A 146 -22.08 -9.27 -16.43
CA ARG A 146 -21.96 -9.85 -15.08
C ARG A 146 -20.64 -9.48 -14.42
N ILE A 147 -19.53 -9.57 -15.16
CA ILE A 147 -18.20 -9.13 -14.68
C ILE A 147 -18.24 -7.66 -14.27
N ASP A 148 -18.76 -6.79 -15.13
CA ASP A 148 -18.80 -5.34 -14.85
C ASP A 148 -19.69 -5.02 -13.65
N SER A 149 -20.80 -5.75 -13.47
CA SER A 149 -21.68 -5.61 -12.31
C SER A 149 -20.97 -6.00 -11.01
N GLU A 150 -20.24 -7.12 -11.01
CA GLU A 150 -19.47 -7.57 -9.85
C GLU A 150 -18.29 -6.65 -9.52
N VAL A 151 -17.60 -6.11 -10.54
CA VAL A 151 -16.54 -5.11 -10.32
C VAL A 151 -17.12 -3.85 -9.69
N ARG A 152 -18.26 -3.36 -10.20
CA ARG A 152 -18.95 -2.20 -9.63
C ARG A 152 -19.35 -2.45 -8.19
N ARG A 153 -19.86 -3.65 -7.87
CA ARG A 153 -20.21 -4.04 -6.50
C ARG A 153 -19.01 -3.97 -5.57
N LEU A 154 -17.88 -4.58 -5.93
CA LEU A 154 -16.66 -4.55 -5.10
C LEU A 154 -16.13 -3.12 -4.89
N VAL A 155 -16.12 -2.30 -5.93
CA VAL A 155 -15.69 -0.90 -5.85
C VAL A 155 -16.61 -0.09 -4.94
N GLN A 156 -17.93 -0.30 -5.02
CA GLN A 156 -18.90 0.37 -4.16
C GLN A 156 -18.77 -0.06 -2.70
N GLU A 157 -18.63 -1.36 -2.43
CA GLU A 157 -18.42 -1.90 -1.08
C GLU A 157 -17.12 -1.35 -0.45
N ALA A 158 -16.06 -1.20 -1.25
CA ALA A 158 -14.82 -0.58 -0.82
C ALA A 158 -15.00 0.91 -0.46
N TYR A 159 -15.72 1.66 -1.30
CA TYR A 159 -16.07 3.05 -1.04
C TYR A 159 -16.88 3.19 0.26
N ASP A 160 -17.91 2.36 0.45
CA ASP A 160 -18.77 2.39 1.63
C ASP A 160 -18.01 2.00 2.89
N THR A 161 -17.09 1.04 2.79
CA THR A 161 -16.19 0.66 3.89
C THR A 161 -15.27 1.79 4.28
N ALA A 162 -14.60 2.43 3.32
CA ALA A 162 -13.75 3.60 3.58
C ALA A 162 -14.57 4.75 4.19
N LYS A 163 -15.77 5.02 3.66
CA LYS A 163 -16.68 6.05 4.18
C LYS A 163 -17.08 5.78 5.62
N ARG A 164 -17.43 4.55 5.94
CA ARG A 164 -17.78 4.16 7.32
C ARG A 164 -16.59 4.40 8.26
N ILE A 165 -15.41 3.90 7.92
CA ILE A 165 -14.20 4.06 8.75
C ILE A 165 -13.88 5.54 8.97
N LEU A 166 -13.84 6.34 7.90
CA LEU A 166 -13.47 7.75 7.96
C LEU A 166 -14.53 8.62 8.66
N THR A 167 -15.80 8.22 8.62
CA THR A 167 -16.86 8.90 9.36
C THR A 167 -16.81 8.55 10.85
N GLU A 168 -16.67 7.27 11.20
CA GLU A 168 -16.57 6.80 12.59
C GLU A 168 -15.32 7.34 13.29
N LYS A 169 -14.22 7.48 12.54
CA LYS A 169 -12.90 7.93 13.04
C LYS A 169 -12.54 9.33 12.55
N ARG A 170 -13.52 10.20 12.35
CA ARG A 170 -13.30 11.57 11.85
C ARG A 170 -12.29 12.38 12.68
N PRO A 171 -12.30 12.35 14.03
CA PRO A 171 -11.29 13.06 14.82
C PRO A 171 -9.86 12.58 14.54
N GLN A 172 -9.67 11.27 14.31
CA GLN A 172 -8.37 10.70 13.97
C GLN A 172 -7.92 11.10 12.56
N LEU A 173 -8.86 11.22 11.61
CA LEU A 173 -8.56 11.73 10.26
C LEU A 173 -8.03 13.17 10.35
N ASP A 174 -8.74 14.04 11.08
CA ASP A 174 -8.36 15.43 11.25
C ASP A 174 -6.99 15.55 11.95
N ALA A 175 -6.72 14.70 12.95
CA ALA A 175 -5.44 14.65 13.65
C ALA A 175 -4.28 14.18 12.76
N LEU A 176 -4.51 13.15 11.92
CA LEU A 176 -3.51 12.69 10.95
C LEU A 176 -3.21 13.76 9.90
N ALA A 177 -4.24 14.40 9.34
CA ALA A 177 -4.07 15.47 8.36
C ALA A 177 -3.30 16.65 8.96
N GLN A 178 -3.60 17.03 10.21
CA GLN A 178 -2.85 18.08 10.91
C GLN A 178 -1.39 17.68 11.15
N GLY A 179 -1.13 16.43 11.53
CA GLY A 179 0.23 15.92 11.67
C GLY A 179 1.00 15.95 10.33
N LEU A 180 0.34 15.59 9.23
CA LEU A 180 0.94 15.68 7.89
C LEU A 180 1.21 17.13 7.47
N LEU A 181 0.36 18.09 7.83
CA LEU A 181 0.61 19.50 7.56
C LEU A 181 1.77 20.08 8.37
N GLU A 182 1.93 19.64 9.62
CA GLU A 182 2.99 20.12 10.51
C GLU A 182 4.36 19.48 10.18
N PHE A 183 4.37 18.19 9.87
CA PHE A 183 5.60 17.42 9.70
C PHE A 183 5.91 17.04 8.25
N GLU A 184 4.98 17.22 7.31
CA GLU A 184 5.04 16.83 5.89
C GLU A 184 5.18 15.32 5.62
N THR A 185 5.69 14.57 6.60
CA THR A 185 5.90 13.12 6.56
C THR A 185 5.74 12.54 7.96
N LEU A 186 5.01 11.44 8.06
CA LEU A 186 4.80 10.67 9.29
C LEU A 186 5.21 9.21 9.07
N SER A 187 5.88 8.63 10.05
CA SER A 187 6.14 7.19 10.13
C SER A 187 4.92 6.43 10.64
N GLY A 188 4.89 5.11 10.41
CA GLY A 188 3.83 4.23 10.91
C GLY A 188 3.62 4.31 12.42
N GLU A 189 4.70 4.42 13.19
CA GLU A 189 4.64 4.53 14.65
C GLU A 189 4.09 5.89 15.11
N GLU A 190 4.49 6.99 14.46
CA GLU A 190 3.92 8.32 14.73
C GLU A 190 2.41 8.35 14.43
N MET A 191 1.98 7.77 13.31
CA MET A 191 0.56 7.70 12.96
C MET A 191 -0.25 6.89 13.98
N LYS A 192 0.25 5.73 14.43
CA LYS A 192 -0.39 4.97 15.51
C LYS A 192 -0.47 5.79 16.80
N GLY A 193 0.60 6.52 17.13
CA GLY A 193 0.64 7.43 18.28
C GLY A 193 -0.44 8.52 18.20
N ILE A 194 -0.62 9.15 17.03
CA ILE A 194 -1.67 10.15 16.79
C ILE A 194 -3.06 9.56 17.04
N LEU A 195 -3.31 8.33 16.58
CA LEU A 195 -4.58 7.63 16.76
C LEU A 195 -4.90 7.38 18.26
N GLU A 196 -3.87 7.26 19.09
CA GLU A 196 -3.98 7.13 20.55
C GLU A 196 -4.04 8.47 21.29
N GLY A 197 -4.02 9.60 20.56
CA GLY A 197 -4.03 10.95 21.12
C GLY A 197 -2.66 11.48 21.55
N LYS A 198 -1.56 10.81 21.15
CA LYS A 198 -0.19 11.31 21.37
C LYS A 198 0.17 12.31 20.27
N LYS A 199 0.81 13.41 20.62
CA LYS A 199 1.37 14.33 19.62
C LYS A 199 2.67 13.76 19.05
N PRO A 200 2.93 13.90 17.73
CA PRO A 200 4.24 13.55 17.17
C PRO A 200 5.30 14.46 17.80
N SER A 201 6.35 13.88 18.37
CA SER A 201 7.51 14.64 18.84
C SER A 201 8.72 14.31 17.98
N ARG A 202 9.29 15.34 17.34
CA ARG A 202 10.53 15.23 16.55
C ARG A 202 11.81 15.26 17.39
N GLU A 203 11.74 15.28 18.72
CA GLU A 203 12.94 15.29 19.57
C GLU A 203 13.84 14.05 19.38
N ASN A 204 13.34 12.95 18.81
CA ASN A 204 14.12 11.72 18.61
C ASN A 204 14.92 11.63 17.30
N LEU A 205 14.80 12.57 16.36
CA LEU A 205 15.58 12.55 15.10
C LEU A 205 16.98 13.20 15.22
N LEU A 206 17.26 13.89 16.32
CA LEU A 206 18.57 14.50 16.62
C LEU A 206 19.50 13.58 17.41
N SER A 207 19.03 12.39 17.78
CA SER A 207 19.91 11.36 18.32
C SER A 207 20.56 10.66 17.12
N PRO A 208 21.90 10.68 16.98
CA PRO A 208 22.56 9.88 15.96
C PRO A 208 22.12 8.42 16.17
N PRO A 209 21.95 7.63 15.08
CA PRO A 209 21.65 6.22 15.23
C PRO A 209 22.68 5.64 16.20
N SER A 210 22.20 5.04 17.29
CA SER A 210 23.07 4.37 18.24
C SER A 210 23.82 3.32 17.44
N GLN A 211 25.10 3.60 17.15
CA GLN A 211 26.01 2.63 16.61
C GLN A 211 26.16 1.59 17.71
N THR A 212 25.32 0.56 17.71
CA THR A 212 25.73 -0.71 18.28
C THR A 212 26.92 -1.15 17.45
N PRO A 213 28.15 -1.19 18.00
CA PRO A 213 29.26 -1.70 17.23
C PRO A 213 28.93 -3.15 16.84
N PRO A 214 29.18 -3.57 15.60
CA PRO A 214 29.08 -4.98 15.27
C PRO A 214 30.01 -5.73 16.21
N SER A 215 29.47 -6.72 16.93
CA SER A 215 30.28 -7.66 17.71
C SER A 215 31.17 -8.42 16.73
N ALA A 216 32.39 -7.92 16.55
CA ALA A 216 33.44 -8.63 15.85
C ALA A 216 33.88 -9.79 16.72
N SER A 217 33.19 -10.93 16.59
CA SER A 217 33.67 -12.21 17.08
C SER A 217 34.81 -12.67 16.18
N VAL A 218 35.99 -12.11 16.37
CA VAL A 218 37.24 -12.61 15.77
C VAL A 218 37.82 -13.63 16.76
N PRO A 219 37.90 -14.93 16.45
CA PRO A 219 38.65 -15.85 17.28
C PRO A 219 40.14 -15.57 17.09
N SER A 220 40.81 -15.17 18.17
CA SER A 220 42.27 -15.09 18.24
C SER A 220 42.87 -16.49 18.32
N SER A 221 43.33 -17.04 17.20
CA SER A 221 44.19 -18.23 17.18
C SER A 221 45.60 -17.85 16.73
N GLY A 222 46.43 -17.47 17.70
CA GLY A 222 47.88 -17.32 17.54
C GLY A 222 48.60 -18.40 18.34
N GLY A 223 49.03 -19.47 17.66
CA GLY A 223 49.90 -20.50 18.21
C GLY A 223 50.25 -21.55 17.15
N LYS A 224 51.48 -21.52 16.65
CA LYS A 224 52.15 -22.59 15.86
C LYS A 224 53.49 -22.89 16.55
N PRO A 225 54.23 -23.97 16.20
CA PRO A 225 53.94 -25.23 15.49
C PRO A 225 54.27 -26.45 16.43
N ASP A 226 54.23 -27.75 16.13
CA ASP A 226 54.79 -28.55 15.03
C ASP A 226 54.40 -30.04 15.23
N LEU A 227 54.64 -30.87 14.21
CA LEU A 227 54.75 -32.33 14.13
C LEU A 227 53.51 -33.15 13.74
N GLY A 228 53.61 -33.85 12.59
CA GLY A 228 52.88 -35.09 12.34
C GLY A 228 52.42 -35.32 10.90
N VAL A 229 53.07 -36.25 10.20
CA VAL A 229 52.95 -36.58 8.78
C VAL A 229 51.74 -37.48 8.46
N SER A 230 51.28 -37.41 7.19
CA SER A 230 50.40 -38.36 6.46
C SER A 230 48.90 -38.25 6.78
N GLY A 231 47.94 -38.32 5.87
CA GLY A 231 47.90 -38.65 4.45
C GLY A 231 46.42 -38.89 4.09
N LEU A 232 46.15 -38.99 2.78
CA LEU A 232 44.92 -39.46 2.12
C LEU A 232 43.81 -38.45 1.76
N GLU A 233 43.35 -38.70 0.53
CA GLU A 233 42.58 -37.95 -0.44
C GLU A 233 41.05 -37.94 -0.22
N PRO A 234 40.26 -37.20 -1.04
CA PRO A 234 38.89 -36.79 -0.74
C PRO A 234 37.82 -37.73 -1.30
N HIS A 235 36.61 -37.68 -0.74
CA HIS A 235 35.40 -38.14 -1.44
C HIS A 235 34.22 -37.19 -1.24
N PRO A 236 33.46 -36.89 -2.32
CA PRO A 236 32.28 -36.03 -2.29
C PRO A 236 31.00 -36.85 -2.07
N VAL A 237 29.95 -36.15 -1.63
CA VAL A 237 28.54 -36.44 -1.95
C VAL A 237 27.83 -35.13 -2.23
#